data_AF-A0A2K3KNN0-F1
#
_entry.id   AF-A0A2K3KNN0-F1
#
_cell.length_a   1.000
_cell.length_b   1.000
_cell.length_c   1.000
_cell.angle_alpha   90.00
_cell.angle_beta   90.00
_cell.angle_gamma   90.00
#
_symmetry.space_group_name_H-M   'P 1'
#
loop_
_entity.id
_entity.type
_entity.pdbx_description
1 polymer ?
#
loop_
_entity_poly.entity_id
_entity_poly.type
_entity_poly.pdbx_seq_one_letter_code
_entity_poly.pdbx_strand_id
1 'polypeptide(L)' 'FLRFKKDEAIALGPQALDLRLPFGEIEVLQENLDLIKRQIGSKDVEDLKILSAADADSVAKAGSNASVLRDNPPSPG' A
#
# COMPACT_ATOMS: atom_id res chain seq x y z
N PHE A 1 12.46 -2.33 -9.84
CA PHE A 1 12.38 -3.43 -8.85
C PHE A 1 13.76 -3.81 -8.27
N LEU A 2 14.67 -4.47 -9.01
CA LEU A 2 15.95 -4.97 -8.44
C LEU A 2 16.81 -3.91 -7.74
N ARG A 3 16.96 -2.73 -8.35
CA ARG A 3 17.69 -1.61 -7.72
C ARG A 3 17.03 -1.16 -6.41
N PHE A 4 15.71 -1.03 -6.40
CA PHE A 4 14.95 -0.65 -5.22
C PHE A 4 15.13 -1.65 -4.08
N LYS A 5 14.97 -2.96 -4.36
CA LYS A 5 15.15 -4.01 -3.35
C LYS A 5 16.59 -4.11 -2.83
N LYS A 6 17.59 -3.85 -3.69
CA LYS A 6 18.98 -3.74 -3.25
C LYS A 6 19.16 -2.57 -2.28
N ASP A 7 18.65 -1.39 -2.64
CA ASP A 7 18.79 -0.18 -1.83
C ASP A 7 18.05 -0.33 -0.49
N GLU A 8 16.87 -0.96 -0.49
CA GLU A 8 16.07 -1.29 0.70
C GLU A 8 16.78 -2.28 1.62
N ALA A 9 17.37 -3.36 1.07
CA ALA A 9 18.14 -4.33 1.85
C ALA A 9 19.42 -3.74 2.46
N ILE A 10 20.04 -2.75 1.79
CA ILE A 10 21.16 -1.99 2.35
C ILE A 10 20.70 -1.12 3.54
N ALA A 11 19.53 -0.49 3.43
CA ALA A 11 19.04 0.45 4.44
C ALA A 11 18.39 -0.22 5.66
N LEU A 12 17.57 -1.25 5.42
CA LEU A 12 16.75 -1.91 6.44
C LEU A 12 17.35 -3.25 6.88
N GLY A 13 18.18 -3.88 6.05
CA GLY A 13 18.76 -5.20 6.30
C GLY A 13 18.12 -6.32 5.47
N PRO A 14 18.57 -7.58 5.66
CA PRO A 14 18.15 -8.71 4.83
C PRO A 14 16.64 -9.01 4.89
N GLN A 15 15.94 -8.63 5.96
CA GLN A 15 14.50 -8.82 6.10
C GLN A 15 13.68 -8.02 5.08
N ALA A 16 14.27 -7.00 4.42
CA ALA A 16 13.63 -6.32 3.29
C ALA A 16 13.50 -7.19 2.02
N LEU A 17 14.13 -8.37 2.03
CA LEU A 17 14.00 -9.39 0.97
C LEU A 17 13.00 -10.49 1.35
N ASP A 18 12.40 -10.42 2.54
CA ASP A 18 11.41 -11.41 2.98
C ASP A 18 10.14 -11.27 2.12
N LEU A 19 9.65 -12.40 1.59
CA LEU A 19 8.50 -12.42 0.69
C LEU A 19 7.19 -11.94 1.32
N ARG A 20 7.16 -11.76 2.64
CA ARG A 20 6.01 -11.30 3.43
C ARG A 20 6.50 -10.41 4.55
N LEU A 21 5.75 -9.34 4.79
CA LEU A 21 5.98 -8.48 5.95
C LEU A 21 5.67 -9.22 7.25
N PRO A 22 6.35 -8.88 8.35
CA PRO A 22 6.13 -9.49 9.67
C PRO A 22 4.84 -8.98 10.37
N PHE A 23 3.97 -8.29 9.63
CA PHE A 23 2.70 -7.75 10.09
C PHE A 23 1.67 -7.78 8.96
N GLY A 24 0.40 -7.67 9.32
CA GLY A 24 -0.69 -7.51 8.38
C GLY A 24 -0.75 -6.07 7.86
N GLU A 25 -0.47 -5.84 6.59
CA GLU A 25 -0.42 -4.50 5.98
C GLU A 25 -1.76 -3.76 6.12
N ILE A 26 -2.86 -4.45 5.79
CA ILE A 26 -4.20 -3.84 5.79
C ILE A 26 -4.62 -3.51 7.23
N GLU A 27 -4.35 -4.40 8.18
CA GLU A 27 -4.66 -4.22 9.59
C GLU A 27 -3.96 -2.98 10.15
N VAL A 28 -2.65 -2.84 9.90
CA VAL A 28 -1.87 -1.67 10.33
C VAL A 28 -2.43 -0.38 9.73
N LEU A 29 -2.80 -0.38 8.45
CA LEU A 29 -3.38 0.81 7.80
C LEU A 29 -4.77 1.16 8.36
N GLN A 30 -5.59 0.15 8.67
CA GLN A 30 -6.90 0.35 9.28
C GLN A 30 -6.79 0.92 10.70
N GLU A 31 -5.87 0.41 11.52
CA GLU A 31 -5.63 0.90 12.88
C GLU A 31 -5.18 2.38 12.89
N ASN A 32 -4.51 2.83 11.84
CA ASN A 32 -3.95 4.17 11.73
C ASN A 32 -4.75 5.11 10.81
N LEU A 33 -5.98 4.73 10.43
CA LEU A 33 -6.79 5.45 9.45
C LEU A 33 -7.04 6.92 9.82
N ASP A 34 -7.30 7.21 11.09
CA ASP A 34 -7.53 8.57 11.58
C ASP A 34 -6.29 9.46 11.47
N LEU A 35 -5.11 8.89 11.72
CA LEU A 35 -3.84 9.60 11.58
C LEU A 35 -3.59 9.93 10.10
N ILE A 36 -3.78 8.94 9.23
CA ILE A 36 -3.63 9.09 7.78
C ILE A 36 -4.56 10.19 7.25
N LYS A 37 -5.84 10.18 7.64
CA LYS A 37 -6.83 11.20 7.25
C LYS A 37 -6.42 12.62 7.65
N ARG A 38 -5.79 12.80 8.81
CA ARG A 38 -5.30 14.12 9.26
C ARG A 38 -4.10 14.58 8.42
N GLN A 39 -3.21 13.65 8.06
CA GLN A 39 -1.96 13.97 7.37
C GLN A 39 -2.12 14.23 5.87
N ILE A 40 -3.07 13.57 5.21
CA ILE A 40 -3.42 13.83 3.80
C ILE A 40 -4.15 15.17 3.65
N GLY A 41 -4.63 15.76 4.77
CA GLY A 41 -5.37 17.00 4.78
C GLY A 41 -6.85 16.73 4.56
N SER A 42 -7.63 16.74 5.65
CA SER A 42 -9.06 16.43 5.65
C SER A 42 -9.94 17.41 4.85
N LYS A 43 -9.35 18.40 4.19
CA LYS A 43 -10.05 19.33 3.31
C LYS A 43 -10.32 18.75 1.92
N ASP A 44 -9.45 17.86 1.44
CA ASP A 44 -9.53 17.34 0.06
C ASP A 44 -10.01 15.88 -0.01
N VAL A 45 -10.19 15.24 1.16
CA VAL A 45 -10.60 13.83 1.28
C VAL A 45 -11.79 13.70 2.22
N GLU A 46 -12.98 13.46 1.66
CA GLU A 46 -14.23 13.25 2.42
C GLU A 46 -14.31 11.85 3.04
N ASP A 47 -13.83 10.83 2.32
CA ASP A 47 -13.86 9.43 2.75
C ASP A 47 -12.54 8.73 2.40
N LEU A 48 -12.06 7.88 3.30
CA LEU A 48 -10.85 7.09 3.12
C LEU A 48 -11.15 5.65 3.49
N LYS A 49 -10.95 4.75 2.52
CA LYS A 49 -11.13 3.30 2.68
C LYS A 49 -9.85 2.59 2.29
N ILE A 50 -9.44 1.63 3.13
CA ILE A 50 -8.35 0.70 2.83
C ILE A 50 -8.97 -0.54 2.21
N LEU A 51 -8.55 -0.88 0.99
CA LEU A 51 -9.07 -2.00 0.21
C LEU A 51 -7.91 -2.84 -0.34
N SER A 52 -8.17 -4.12 -0.60
CA SER A 52 -7.15 -5.02 -1.15
C SER A 52 -7.08 -4.92 -2.67
N ALA A 53 -5.86 -4.78 -3.21
CA ALA A 53 -5.62 -4.84 -4.65
C ALA A 53 -5.81 -6.25 -5.25
N ALA A 54 -5.88 -7.29 -4.41
CA ALA A 54 -6.14 -8.67 -4.84
C ALA A 54 -7.65 -8.96 -5.03
N ASP A 55 -8.53 -8.10 -4.52
CA ASP A 55 -9.98 -8.24 -4.64
C ASP A 55 -10.50 -7.46 -5.85
N ALA A 56 -11.16 -8.17 -6.78
CA ALA A 56 -11.63 -7.57 -8.04
C ALA A 56 -12.71 -6.49 -7.81
N ASP A 57 -13.58 -6.70 -6.81
CA ASP A 57 -14.62 -5.72 -6.45
C ASP A 57 -14.00 -4.44 -5.86
N SER A 58 -12.92 -4.59 -5.10
CA SER A 58 -12.12 -3.48 -4.59
C SER A 58 -11.40 -2.71 -5.69
N VAL A 59 -10.84 -3.39 -6.68
CA VAL A 59 -10.22 -2.75 -7.85
C VAL A 59 -11.26 -1.99 -8.67
N ALA A 60 -12.48 -2.52 -8.83
CA ALA A 60 -13.56 -1.85 -9.55
C ALA A 60 -13.93 -0.49 -8.91
N LYS A 61 -13.82 -0.35 -7.58
CA LYS A 61 -14.08 0.92 -6.87
C LYS A 61 -13.08 2.02 -7.21
N ALA A 62 -11.90 1.69 -7.77
CA ALA A 62 -10.92 2.68 -8.20
C ALA A 62 -11.32 3.43 -9.49
N GLY A 63 -12.33 2.95 -10.23
CA GLY A 63 -12.87 3.62 -11.40
C GLY A 63 -11.80 3.92 -12.47
N SER A 64 -11.69 5.19 -12.88
CA SER A 64 -10.70 5.64 -13.87
C SER A 64 -9.24 5.44 -13.44
N ASN A 65 -8.99 5.28 -12.14
CA ASN A 65 -7.65 5.09 -11.59
C ASN A 65 -7.25 3.60 -11.51
N ALA A 66 -8.10 2.67 -11.94
CA ALA A 66 -7.78 1.24 -11.93
C ALA A 66 -6.54 0.88 -12.76
N SER A 67 -6.21 1.66 -13.80
CA SER A 67 -4.96 1.50 -14.56
C SER A 67 -3.71 1.70 -13.69
N VAL A 68 -3.74 2.59 -12.70
CA VAL A 68 -2.62 2.84 -11.79
C VAL A 68 -2.27 1.58 -10.98
N LEU A 69 -3.29 0.81 -10.57
CA LEU A 69 -3.10 -0.45 -9.84
C LEU A 69 -2.50 -1.54 -10.74
N ARG A 70 -2.74 -1.50 -12.05
CA ARG A 70 -2.15 -2.42 -13.02
C ARG A 70 -0.71 -2.05 -13.37
N ASP A 71 -0.44 -0.76 -13.53
CA ASP A 71 0.87 -0.26 -13.94
C ASP A 71 1.87 -0.26 -12.78
N ASN A 72 1.36 -0.30 -11.54
CA ASN A 72 2.15 -0.42 -10.32
C ASN A 72 1.63 -1.59 -9.45
N PRO A 73 1.88 -2.86 -9.87
CA PRO A 73 1.46 -4.01 -9.09
C PRO A 73 2.16 -4.01 -7.73
N PRO A 74 1.50 -4.53 -6.67
CA PRO A 74 2.10 -4.62 -5.34
C PRO A 74 3.41 -5.41 -5.43
N SER A 75 4.46 -4.88 -4.81
CA SER A 75 5.73 -5.58 -4.72
C SER A 75 5.57 -6.72 -3.70
N PRO A 76 6.16 -7.90 -3.93
CA PRO A 76 6.39 -8.84 -2.84
C PRO A 76 7.17 -8.13 -1.74
N GLY A 77 6.86 -8.46 -0.48
CA GLY A 77 7.42 -7.90 0.75
C GLY A 77 8.81 -7.32 0.62
#